data_AF-A0A8R7JWY6-F1
#
_entry.id   AF-A0A8R7JWY6-F1
#
_cell.length_a   1.000
_cell.length_b   1.000
_cell.length_c   1.000
_cell.angle_alpha   90.00
_cell.angle_beta   90.00
_cell.angle_gamma   90.00
#
_symmetry.space_group_name_H-M   'P 1'
#
loop_
_entity.id
_entity.type
_entity.pdbx_description
1 polymer ?
#
loop_
_entity_poly.entity_id
_entity_poly.type
_entity_poly.pdbx_seq_one_letter_code
_entity_poly.pdbx_strand_id
1 'polypeptide(L)'
;MTVPGSPVSPGASKMSSVPWKRLELAALCAYAVVFYSAMVQRSLRLARDYSGKLYGLRAGSIPGRLNDSSDAQWRNFRGNLPILTVVMAAFLIVANGLRYGCSLKGRGASLVWLILSLIYLCYLHGACVGFILVIAGVNYAIVKLFARYKYCTGIIWSFNLAMLTLNRVYEGYSFSLFGQQLAFLDNYRGTFRWHICFNFVVLRMISFGCDYCWTLSSSHFDHKKHMQKCEVCYSGKTCYFALQEKGLSVDKYTFLTYLCYLTYAPLYIAGPVVSYNAFAAQRPCS
;
A
#
# COMPACT_ATOMS: atom_id res chain seq x y z
N MET A 1 48.62 -57.38 -23.09
CA MET A 1 48.72 -56.05 -23.72
C MET A 1 48.31 -55.02 -22.70
N THR A 2 49.29 -54.22 -22.30
CA THR A 2 49.22 -53.11 -21.35
C THR A 2 49.04 -51.78 -22.09
N VAL A 3 48.64 -50.74 -21.34
CA VAL A 3 48.74 -49.28 -21.61
C VAL A 3 47.52 -48.65 -22.32
N PRO A 4 47.05 -47.42 -21.96
CA PRO A 4 47.03 -46.74 -20.65
C PRO A 4 45.69 -46.02 -20.34
N GLY A 5 45.52 -45.62 -19.08
CA GLY A 5 44.53 -44.62 -18.67
C GLY A 5 44.98 -43.16 -18.84
N SER A 6 43.99 -42.25 -18.83
CA SER A 6 43.92 -40.90 -18.21
C SER A 6 43.07 -39.94 -19.08
N PRO A 7 42.46 -38.85 -18.54
CA PRO A 7 42.55 -38.36 -17.16
C PRO A 7 41.20 -38.19 -16.46
N VAL A 8 41.24 -38.37 -15.13
CA VAL A 8 40.27 -37.82 -14.18
C VAL A 8 40.39 -36.30 -14.23
N SER A 9 39.27 -35.61 -14.46
CA SER A 9 39.22 -34.15 -14.40
C SER A 9 39.47 -33.68 -12.95
N PRO A 10 40.36 -32.70 -12.73
CA PRO A 10 40.60 -32.18 -11.41
C PRO A 10 39.34 -31.50 -10.90
N GLY A 11 38.92 -31.86 -9.69
CA GLY A 11 37.80 -31.23 -9.01
C GLY A 11 37.95 -29.71 -9.05
N ALA A 12 36.94 -29.04 -9.60
CA ALA A 12 36.81 -27.61 -9.53
C ALA A 12 36.88 -27.21 -8.04
N SER A 13 37.98 -26.56 -7.69
CA SER A 13 38.22 -26.00 -6.38
C SER A 13 37.02 -25.14 -5.98
N LYS A 14 36.36 -25.49 -4.88
CA LYS A 14 35.52 -24.56 -4.10
C LYS A 14 36.43 -23.49 -3.51
N MET A 15 36.96 -22.61 -4.36
CA MET A 15 37.87 -21.56 -3.96
C MET A 15 37.06 -20.42 -3.33
N SER A 16 37.18 -20.31 -2.01
CA SER A 16 37.15 -19.05 -1.24
C SER A 16 36.00 -18.05 -1.43
N SER A 17 34.74 -18.48 -1.51
CA SER A 17 33.59 -17.54 -1.50
C SER A 17 33.21 -17.01 -0.10
N VAL A 18 33.71 -17.65 0.96
CA VAL A 18 33.44 -17.29 2.37
C VAL A 18 34.14 -15.98 2.80
N PRO A 19 35.44 -15.75 2.52
CA PRO A 19 36.11 -14.51 2.94
C PRO A 19 35.54 -13.25 2.26
N TRP A 20 35.16 -13.33 0.98
CA TRP A 20 34.54 -12.22 0.27
C TRP A 20 33.19 -11.81 0.86
N LYS A 21 32.34 -12.78 1.21
CA LYS A 21 31.05 -12.50 1.88
C LYS A 21 31.22 -11.94 3.30
N ARG A 22 32.26 -12.36 4.02
CA ARG A 22 32.59 -11.79 5.35
C ARG A 22 33.07 -10.35 5.25
N LEU A 23 33.86 -10.03 4.23
CA LEU A 23 34.32 -8.67 3.95
C LEU A 23 33.16 -7.77 3.52
N GLU A 24 32.29 -8.26 2.64
CA GLU A 24 31.07 -7.56 2.22
C GLU A 24 30.17 -7.26 3.43
N LEU A 25 29.93 -8.25 4.30
CA LEU A 25 29.16 -8.05 5.52
C LEU A 25 29.82 -7.03 6.45
N ALA A 26 31.14 -7.11 6.64
CA ALA A 26 31.88 -6.15 7.46
C ALA A 26 31.80 -4.73 6.90
N ALA A 27 31.89 -4.57 5.57
CA ALA A 27 31.75 -3.29 4.89
C ALA A 27 30.32 -2.73 5.04
N LEU A 28 29.29 -3.58 4.88
CA LEU A 28 27.89 -3.20 5.10
C LEU A 28 27.62 -2.79 6.56
N CYS A 29 28.18 -3.53 7.52
CA CYS A 29 28.09 -3.18 8.94
C CYS A 29 28.79 -1.84 9.24
N ALA A 30 30.01 -1.63 8.74
CA ALA A 30 30.73 -0.37 8.90
C ALA A 30 29.97 0.80 8.26
N TYR A 31 29.46 0.62 7.04
CA TYR A 31 28.60 1.61 6.38
C TYR A 31 27.36 1.93 7.21
N ALA A 32 26.66 0.90 7.73
CA ALA A 32 25.49 1.10 8.56
C ALA A 32 25.83 1.90 9.83
N VAL A 33 26.93 1.55 10.52
CA VAL A 33 27.37 2.27 11.73
C VAL A 33 27.69 3.74 11.42
N VAL A 34 28.44 4.01 10.34
CA VAL A 34 28.75 5.39 9.92
C VAL A 34 27.49 6.15 9.52
N PHE A 35 26.61 5.54 8.74
CA PHE A 35 25.35 6.14 8.31
C PHE A 35 24.45 6.49 9.50
N TYR A 36 24.22 5.54 10.41
CA TYR A 36 23.36 5.76 11.56
C TYR A 36 23.99 6.74 12.56
N SER A 37 25.31 6.68 12.79
CA SER A 37 25.98 7.66 13.65
C SER A 37 25.91 9.07 13.07
N ALA A 38 26.11 9.23 11.76
CA ALA A 38 25.94 10.52 11.07
C ALA A 38 24.49 11.02 11.15
N MET A 39 23.50 10.14 10.95
CA MET A 39 22.08 10.47 11.12
C MET A 39 21.77 10.93 12.55
N VAL A 40 22.20 10.17 13.56
CA VAL A 40 21.98 10.52 14.98
C VAL A 40 22.68 11.84 15.32
N GLN A 41 23.94 12.01 14.93
CA GLN A 41 24.68 13.25 15.21
C GLN A 41 24.04 14.45 14.51
N ARG A 42 23.56 14.30 13.27
CA ARG A 42 22.86 15.36 12.56
C ARG A 42 21.51 15.67 13.21
N SER A 43 20.74 14.65 13.58
CA SER A 43 19.47 14.83 14.31
C SER A 43 19.66 15.50 15.66
N LEU A 44 20.70 15.14 16.43
CA LEU A 44 21.03 15.75 17.71
C LEU A 44 21.51 17.20 17.56
N ARG A 45 22.31 17.49 16.53
CA ARG A 45 22.70 18.87 16.20
C ARG A 45 21.47 19.71 15.84
N LEU A 46 20.64 19.21 14.92
CA LEU A 46 19.37 19.87 14.61
C LEU A 46 18.50 20.06 15.86
N ALA A 47 18.40 19.07 16.74
CA ALA A 47 17.58 19.20 17.95
C ALA A 47 18.14 20.23 18.95
N ARG A 48 19.46 20.36 19.07
CA ARG A 48 20.12 21.32 19.99
C ARG A 48 20.15 22.73 19.44
N ASP A 49 20.42 22.88 18.14
CA ASP A 49 20.55 24.18 17.48
C ASP A 49 19.19 24.81 17.17
N TYR A 50 18.10 24.06 17.38
CA TYR A 50 16.75 24.54 17.12
C TYR A 50 16.17 25.32 18.31
N SER A 51 16.31 26.65 18.26
CA SER A 51 15.69 27.60 19.19
C SER A 51 14.47 28.35 18.61
N GLY A 52 14.07 28.02 17.37
CA GLY A 52 12.99 28.71 16.64
C GLY A 52 11.58 28.18 16.90
N LYS A 53 10.56 28.86 16.37
CA LYS A 53 9.20 28.32 16.26
C LYS A 53 9.15 27.25 15.17
N LEU A 54 8.84 26.01 15.53
CA LEU A 54 8.55 24.91 14.60
C LEU A 54 7.42 25.30 13.63
N TYR A 55 7.74 25.29 12.34
CA TYR A 55 6.77 25.54 11.29
C TYR A 55 5.65 24.49 11.34
N GLY A 56 4.40 24.94 11.24
CA GLY A 56 3.24 24.06 11.23
C GLY A 56 2.75 23.63 12.62
N LEU A 57 3.41 24.02 13.72
CA LEU A 57 2.85 23.82 15.05
C LEU A 57 1.62 24.70 15.27
N ARG A 58 0.51 24.09 15.68
CA ARG A 58 -0.74 24.78 16.03
C ARG A 58 -1.28 24.29 17.36
N ALA A 59 -2.00 25.13 18.07
CA ALA A 59 -2.68 24.72 19.30
C ALA A 59 -3.64 23.56 19.00
N GLY A 60 -3.50 22.48 19.78
CA GLY A 60 -4.35 21.31 19.66
C GLY A 60 -5.55 21.34 20.60
N SER A 61 -6.29 20.23 20.61
CA SER A 61 -7.40 20.01 21.55
C SER A 61 -6.93 19.76 22.98
N ILE A 62 -5.63 19.47 23.18
CA ILE A 62 -5.01 19.29 24.48
C ILE A 62 -4.38 20.63 24.89
N PRO A 63 -4.86 21.26 25.98
CA PRO A 63 -4.30 22.53 26.47
C PRO A 63 -2.78 22.42 26.70
N GLY A 64 -2.04 23.45 26.30
CA GLY A 64 -0.58 23.51 26.45
C GLY A 64 0.22 22.61 25.50
N ARG A 65 -0.42 21.75 24.68
CA ARG A 65 0.26 20.92 23.68
C ARG A 65 0.05 21.47 22.27
N LEU A 66 1.15 21.82 21.63
CA LEU A 66 1.19 22.14 20.21
C LEU A 66 1.18 20.84 19.38
N ASN A 67 0.42 20.83 18.30
CA ASN A 67 0.35 19.74 17.36
C ASN A 67 1.00 20.11 16.04
N ASP A 68 1.72 19.15 15.45
CA ASP A 68 2.23 19.26 14.10
C ASP A 68 1.08 19.22 13.08
N SER A 69 0.94 20.30 12.34
CA SER A 69 -0.02 20.48 11.24
C SER A 69 0.70 20.84 9.94
N SER A 70 1.99 20.52 9.81
CA SER A 70 2.76 20.76 8.58
C SER A 70 2.24 19.90 7.42
N ASP A 71 2.00 18.61 7.67
CA ASP A 71 1.49 17.67 6.69
C ASP A 71 0.05 17.98 6.28
N ALA A 72 -0.18 18.11 4.96
CA ALA A 72 -1.47 18.50 4.42
C ALA A 72 -2.52 17.40 4.55
N GLN A 73 -2.14 16.12 4.51
CA GLN A 73 -3.06 15.00 4.64
C GLN A 73 -3.54 14.86 6.09
N TRP A 74 -2.60 14.88 7.04
CA TRP A 74 -2.88 14.81 8.46
C TRP A 74 -3.71 16.00 8.94
N ARG A 75 -3.35 17.22 8.52
CA ARG A 75 -4.11 18.44 8.83
C ARG A 75 -5.55 18.35 8.34
N ASN A 76 -5.75 17.88 7.12
CA ASN A 76 -7.08 17.70 6.51
C ASN A 76 -7.90 16.61 7.19
N PHE A 77 -7.30 15.45 7.47
CA PHE A 77 -7.95 14.36 8.21
C PHE A 77 -8.40 14.83 9.60
N ARG A 78 -7.49 15.44 10.36
CA ARG A 78 -7.78 15.91 11.72
C ARG A 78 -8.83 17.01 11.74
N GLY A 79 -8.73 17.99 10.84
CA GLY A 79 -9.68 19.10 10.76
C GLY A 79 -11.10 18.65 10.40
N ASN A 80 -11.23 17.55 9.66
CA ASN A 80 -12.52 17.01 9.23
C ASN A 80 -12.94 15.75 9.99
N LEU A 81 -12.27 15.42 11.10
CA LEU A 81 -12.53 14.19 11.85
C LEU A 81 -14.00 14.03 12.27
N PRO A 82 -14.71 15.07 12.77
CA PRO A 82 -16.13 14.93 13.13
C PRO A 82 -17.02 14.60 11.92
N ILE A 83 -16.84 15.30 10.81
CA ILE A 83 -17.60 15.07 9.57
C ILE A 83 -17.31 13.66 9.06
N LEU A 84 -16.03 13.27 9.03
CA LEU A 84 -15.61 11.95 8.60
C LEU A 84 -16.19 10.84 9.48
N THR A 85 -16.31 11.08 10.79
CA THR A 85 -16.92 10.14 11.74
C THR A 85 -18.42 9.96 11.48
N VAL A 86 -19.15 11.05 11.21
CA VAL A 86 -20.58 10.99 10.85
C VAL A 86 -20.77 10.24 9.53
N VAL A 87 -19.97 10.55 8.51
CA VAL A 87 -20.03 9.87 7.21
C VAL A 87 -19.69 8.38 7.35
N MET A 88 -18.69 8.05 8.17
CA MET A 88 -18.35 6.66 8.49
C MET A 88 -19.51 5.92 9.15
N ALA A 89 -20.13 6.53 10.17
CA ALA A 89 -21.26 5.94 10.87
C ALA A 89 -22.44 5.70 9.91
N ALA A 90 -22.77 6.70 9.08
CA ALA A 90 -23.79 6.56 8.04
C ALA A 90 -23.46 5.43 7.05
N PHE A 91 -22.22 5.37 6.57
CA PHE A 91 -21.75 4.33 5.66
C PHE A 91 -21.90 2.93 6.28
N LEU A 92 -21.53 2.75 7.55
CA LEU A 92 -21.67 1.48 8.25
C LEU A 92 -23.13 1.10 8.47
N ILE A 93 -23.98 2.05 8.87
CA ILE A 93 -25.42 1.83 9.05
C ILE A 93 -26.07 1.39 7.74
N VAL A 94 -25.81 2.12 6.64
CA VAL A 94 -26.37 1.81 5.32
C VAL A 94 -25.85 0.47 4.82
N ALA A 95 -24.55 0.22 4.88
CA ALA A 95 -23.98 -1.01 4.34
C ALA A 95 -24.42 -2.25 5.14
N ASN A 96 -24.48 -2.17 6.47
CA ASN A 96 -24.96 -3.27 7.31
C ASN A 96 -26.48 -3.44 7.19
N GLY A 97 -27.24 -2.34 7.08
CA GLY A 97 -28.67 -2.36 6.85
C GLY A 97 -29.02 -3.03 5.52
N LEU A 98 -28.34 -2.68 4.43
CA LEU A 98 -28.51 -3.33 3.12
C LEU A 98 -28.09 -4.80 3.16
N ARG A 99 -27.02 -5.13 3.88
CA ARG A 99 -26.58 -6.52 4.01
C ARG A 99 -27.60 -7.38 4.74
N TYR A 100 -28.17 -6.88 5.84
CA TYR A 100 -29.15 -7.61 6.63
C TYR A 100 -30.52 -7.64 5.95
N GLY A 101 -30.99 -6.50 5.45
CA GLY A 101 -32.31 -6.35 4.82
C GLY A 101 -32.42 -7.02 3.45
N CYS A 102 -31.37 -6.97 2.62
CA CYS A 102 -31.39 -7.57 1.28
C CYS A 102 -30.69 -8.94 1.20
N SER A 103 -30.24 -9.49 2.33
CA SER A 103 -29.51 -10.78 2.41
C SER A 103 -28.35 -10.92 1.41
N LEU A 104 -27.72 -9.79 1.06
CA LEU A 104 -26.68 -9.75 0.03
C LEU A 104 -25.44 -10.50 0.50
N LYS A 105 -25.11 -11.58 -0.22
CA LYS A 105 -23.90 -12.37 0.00
C LYS A 105 -22.95 -12.23 -1.18
N GLY A 106 -21.67 -12.43 -0.89
CA GLY A 106 -20.65 -12.58 -1.92
C GLY A 106 -20.43 -11.33 -2.79
N ARG A 107 -20.52 -11.51 -4.11
CA ARG A 107 -20.31 -10.45 -5.13
C ARG A 107 -21.29 -9.29 -4.99
N GLY A 108 -22.56 -9.57 -4.66
CA GLY A 108 -23.59 -8.55 -4.50
C GLY A 108 -23.25 -7.57 -3.36
N ALA A 109 -22.79 -8.09 -2.22
CA ALA A 109 -22.30 -7.26 -1.13
C ALA A 109 -21.09 -6.41 -1.58
N SER A 110 -20.12 -7.02 -2.27
CA SER A 110 -18.92 -6.32 -2.76
C SER A 110 -19.25 -5.16 -3.70
N LEU A 111 -20.26 -5.32 -4.56
CA LEU A 111 -20.77 -4.26 -5.43
C LEU A 111 -21.41 -3.12 -4.63
N VAL A 112 -22.22 -3.43 -3.62
CA VAL A 112 -22.79 -2.39 -2.74
C VAL A 112 -21.70 -1.60 -2.05
N TRP A 113 -20.71 -2.27 -1.46
CA TRP A 113 -19.56 -1.60 -0.84
C TRP A 113 -18.78 -0.73 -1.84
N LEU A 114 -18.62 -1.20 -3.09
CA LEU A 114 -17.97 -0.42 -4.14
C LEU A 114 -18.77 0.83 -4.49
N ILE A 115 -20.07 0.68 -4.70
CA ILE A 115 -20.96 1.80 -5.06
C ILE A 115 -20.95 2.85 -3.97
N LEU A 116 -21.11 2.44 -2.70
CA LEU A 116 -21.05 3.36 -1.57
C LEU A 116 -19.67 4.06 -1.47
N SER A 117 -18.59 3.31 -1.74
CA SER A 117 -17.23 3.86 -1.75
C SER A 117 -17.02 4.84 -2.91
N LEU A 118 -17.56 4.56 -4.10
CA LEU A 118 -17.49 5.45 -5.26
C LEU A 118 -18.31 6.72 -5.04
N ILE A 119 -19.51 6.62 -4.46
CA ILE A 119 -20.31 7.79 -4.06
C ILE A 119 -19.51 8.67 -3.10
N TYR A 120 -18.87 8.06 -2.10
CA TYR A 120 -18.02 8.76 -1.15
C TYR A 120 -16.81 9.43 -1.83
N LEU A 121 -16.11 8.74 -2.73
CA LEU A 121 -15.00 9.31 -3.49
C LEU A 121 -15.45 10.45 -4.40
N CYS A 122 -16.61 10.33 -5.05
CA CYS A 122 -17.19 11.39 -5.88
C CYS A 122 -17.53 12.62 -5.04
N TYR A 123 -18.04 12.45 -3.82
CA TYR A 123 -18.23 13.55 -2.88
C TYR A 123 -16.89 14.23 -2.51
N LEU A 124 -15.85 13.45 -2.23
CA LEU A 124 -14.55 14.00 -1.82
C LEU A 124 -13.79 14.68 -2.96
N HIS A 125 -13.81 14.11 -4.16
CA HIS A 125 -12.90 14.48 -5.26
C HIS A 125 -13.60 14.96 -6.52
N GLY A 126 -14.93 14.84 -6.61
CA GLY A 126 -15.71 15.24 -7.77
C GLY A 126 -15.27 14.50 -9.03
N ALA A 127 -15.08 15.22 -10.13
CA ALA A 127 -14.64 14.67 -11.41
C ALA A 127 -13.26 13.99 -11.32
N CYS A 128 -12.38 14.42 -10.41
CA CYS A 128 -11.02 13.88 -10.28
C CYS A 128 -10.97 12.39 -9.87
N VAL A 129 -12.09 11.79 -9.44
CA VAL A 129 -12.19 10.33 -9.26
C VAL A 129 -11.80 9.59 -10.55
N GLY A 130 -12.08 10.18 -11.72
CA GLY A 130 -11.66 9.64 -13.02
C GLY A 130 -10.15 9.37 -13.07
N PHE A 131 -9.32 10.30 -12.60
CA PHE A 131 -7.87 10.10 -12.56
C PHE A 131 -7.47 8.93 -11.66
N ILE A 132 -8.06 8.85 -10.46
CA ILE A 132 -7.80 7.75 -9.52
C ILE A 132 -8.12 6.40 -10.16
N LEU A 133 -9.29 6.28 -10.80
CA LEU A 133 -9.74 5.04 -11.44
C LEU A 133 -8.91 4.68 -12.67
N VAL A 134 -8.52 5.66 -13.49
CA VAL A 134 -7.65 5.42 -14.65
C VAL A 134 -6.28 4.94 -14.21
N ILE A 135 -5.64 5.61 -13.24
CA ILE A 135 -4.31 5.21 -12.74
C ILE A 135 -4.38 3.83 -12.10
N ALA A 136 -5.44 3.55 -11.32
CA ALA A 136 -5.70 2.23 -10.76
C ALA A 136 -5.90 1.16 -11.84
N GLY A 137 -6.66 1.47 -12.90
CA GLY A 137 -6.88 0.57 -14.04
C GLY A 137 -5.58 0.21 -14.75
N VAL A 138 -4.75 1.22 -15.05
CA VAL A 138 -3.43 1.03 -15.66
C VAL A 138 -2.52 0.22 -14.73
N ASN A 139 -2.49 0.53 -13.43
CA ASN A 139 -1.72 -0.24 -12.45
C ASN A 139 -2.15 -1.72 -12.42
N TYR A 140 -3.47 -1.98 -12.37
CA TYR A 140 -4.00 -3.34 -12.41
C TYR A 140 -3.58 -4.08 -13.69
N ALA A 141 -3.66 -3.42 -14.85
CA ALA A 141 -3.22 -3.99 -16.12
C ALA A 141 -1.73 -4.33 -16.08
N ILE A 142 -0.87 -3.42 -15.61
CA ILE A 142 0.57 -3.66 -15.44
C ILE A 142 0.81 -4.87 -14.55
N VAL A 143 0.18 -4.94 -13.37
CA VAL A 143 0.32 -6.08 -12.46
C VAL A 143 -0.07 -7.37 -13.16
N LYS A 144 -1.25 -7.43 -13.79
CA LYS A 144 -1.76 -8.67 -14.41
C LYS A 144 -0.92 -9.12 -15.60
N LEU A 145 -0.41 -8.18 -16.41
CA LEU A 145 0.42 -8.48 -17.59
C LEU A 145 1.84 -8.88 -17.20
N PHE A 146 2.44 -8.22 -16.20
CA PHE A 146 3.85 -8.37 -15.89
C PHE A 146 4.17 -9.27 -14.67
N ALA A 147 3.17 -9.77 -13.94
CA ALA A 147 3.44 -10.54 -12.71
C ALA A 147 4.16 -11.88 -12.90
N ARG A 148 4.23 -12.42 -14.12
CA ARG A 148 4.99 -13.65 -14.42
C ARG A 148 6.49 -13.41 -14.61
N TYR A 149 6.92 -12.15 -14.77
CA TYR A 149 8.32 -11.83 -14.96
C TYR A 149 9.03 -11.68 -13.62
N LYS A 150 10.31 -12.09 -13.58
CA LYS A 150 11.17 -12.01 -12.39
C LYS A 150 11.30 -10.59 -11.80
N TYR A 151 11.19 -9.57 -12.65
CA TYR A 151 11.31 -8.16 -12.25
C TYR A 151 9.95 -7.50 -11.99
N CYS A 152 8.86 -8.25 -11.82
CA CYS A 152 7.51 -7.68 -11.68
C CYS A 152 7.41 -6.67 -10.54
N THR A 153 8.01 -6.95 -9.38
CA THR A 153 8.03 -6.03 -8.24
C THR A 153 8.71 -4.72 -8.62
N GLY A 154 9.85 -4.77 -9.31
CA GLY A 154 10.54 -3.56 -9.79
C GLY A 154 9.66 -2.71 -10.73
N ILE A 155 8.97 -3.35 -11.69
CA ILE A 155 8.05 -2.66 -12.62
C ILE A 155 6.92 -1.97 -11.86
N ILE A 156 6.30 -2.68 -10.90
CA ILE A 156 5.20 -2.16 -10.08
C ILE A 156 5.67 -0.94 -9.26
N TRP A 157 6.82 -1.05 -8.60
CA TRP A 157 7.38 0.05 -7.82
C TRP A 157 7.73 1.25 -8.69
N SER A 158 8.37 1.04 -9.84
CA SER A 158 8.74 2.11 -10.77
C SER A 158 7.52 2.88 -11.26
N PHE A 159 6.45 2.19 -11.68
CA PHE A 159 5.21 2.86 -12.10
C PHE A 159 4.59 3.68 -10.96
N ASN A 160 4.47 3.08 -9.76
CA ASN A 160 3.86 3.75 -8.62
C ASN A 160 4.65 4.97 -8.14
N LEU A 161 5.99 4.88 -8.11
CA LEU A 161 6.86 5.99 -7.75
C LEU A 161 6.84 7.10 -8.79
N ALA A 162 6.79 6.75 -10.08
CA ALA A 162 6.60 7.71 -11.16
C ALA A 162 5.26 8.46 -10.99
N MET A 163 4.17 7.74 -10.73
CA MET A 163 2.86 8.36 -10.50
C MET A 163 2.84 9.27 -9.27
N LEU A 164 3.47 8.88 -8.16
CA LEU A 164 3.63 9.76 -6.98
C LEU A 164 4.38 11.04 -7.33
N THR A 165 5.48 10.91 -8.07
CA THR A 165 6.32 12.05 -8.47
C THR A 165 5.55 12.99 -9.40
N LEU A 166 4.87 12.44 -10.42
CA LEU A 166 4.05 13.23 -11.34
C LEU A 166 2.91 13.94 -10.59
N ASN A 167 2.19 13.23 -9.72
CA ASN A 167 1.13 13.83 -8.91
C ASN A 167 1.62 14.97 -8.02
N ARG A 168 2.87 14.88 -7.53
CA ARG A 168 3.50 15.93 -6.74
C ARG A 168 3.94 17.12 -7.60
N VAL A 169 4.61 16.86 -8.72
CA VAL A 169 5.13 17.91 -9.63
C VAL A 169 3.99 18.73 -10.23
N TYR A 170 2.90 18.08 -10.63
CA TYR A 170 1.75 18.75 -11.22
C TYR A 170 0.73 19.25 -10.17
N GLU A 171 0.96 19.00 -8.87
CA GLU A 171 0.00 19.29 -7.79
C GLU A 171 -1.43 18.77 -8.11
N GLY A 172 -1.47 17.58 -8.73
CA GLY A 172 -2.68 16.98 -9.30
C GLY A 172 -3.02 17.49 -10.70
N TYR A 173 -3.52 16.59 -11.55
CA TYR A 173 -3.80 16.90 -12.95
C TYR A 173 -5.04 17.78 -13.15
N SER A 174 -4.99 18.58 -14.21
CA SER A 174 -6.13 19.35 -14.71
C SER A 174 -6.70 18.73 -15.96
N PHE A 175 -8.03 18.74 -16.09
CA PHE A 175 -8.72 18.19 -17.25
C PHE A 175 -8.42 18.99 -18.52
N SER A 176 -8.24 20.30 -18.39
CA SER A 176 -7.75 21.19 -19.43
C SER A 176 -6.41 20.75 -20.06
N LEU A 177 -5.54 20.06 -19.31
CA LEU A 177 -4.27 19.53 -19.83
C LEU A 177 -4.50 18.45 -20.90
N PHE A 178 -5.61 17.71 -20.81
CA PHE A 178 -5.92 16.60 -21.72
C PHE A 178 -6.82 17.03 -22.90
N GLY A 179 -7.34 18.25 -22.87
CA GLY A 179 -8.12 18.82 -23.96
C GLY A 179 -9.14 19.84 -23.48
N GLN A 180 -9.39 20.84 -24.33
CA GLN A 180 -10.31 21.94 -24.01
C GLN A 180 -11.76 21.46 -23.83
N GLN A 181 -12.15 20.35 -24.45
CA GLN A 181 -13.46 19.73 -24.27
C GLN A 181 -13.70 19.20 -22.85
N LEU A 182 -12.64 18.82 -22.12
CA LEU A 182 -12.74 18.32 -20.75
C LEU A 182 -12.54 19.44 -19.71
N ALA A 183 -12.15 20.65 -20.13
CA ALA A 183 -11.85 21.76 -19.24
C ALA A 183 -13.03 22.13 -18.31
N PHE A 184 -14.28 21.90 -18.74
CA PHE A 184 -15.45 22.14 -17.88
C PHE A 184 -15.44 21.28 -16.61
N LEU A 185 -14.82 20.09 -16.63
CA LEU A 185 -14.69 19.19 -15.48
C LEU A 185 -13.75 19.75 -14.41
N ASP A 186 -12.87 20.69 -14.76
CA ASP A 186 -12.04 21.38 -13.77
C ASP A 186 -12.88 22.22 -12.79
N ASN A 187 -14.12 22.59 -13.14
CA ASN A 187 -15.05 23.27 -12.24
C ASN A 187 -15.72 22.32 -11.23
N TYR A 188 -15.67 21.00 -11.47
CA TYR A 188 -16.29 19.98 -10.64
C TYR A 188 -15.26 19.23 -9.80
N ARG A 189 -14.27 19.95 -9.26
CA ARG A 189 -13.32 19.37 -8.28
C ARG A 189 -13.99 19.27 -6.92
N GLY A 190 -13.78 18.15 -6.25
CA GLY A 190 -14.33 17.92 -4.91
C GLY A 190 -13.57 18.68 -3.81
N THR A 191 -14.09 18.56 -2.59
CA THR A 191 -13.60 19.24 -1.38
C THR A 191 -12.14 18.95 -1.06
N PHE A 192 -11.67 17.74 -1.35
CA PHE A 192 -10.29 17.31 -1.06
C PHE A 192 -9.48 17.15 -2.34
N ARG A 193 -8.23 17.61 -2.28
CA ARG A 193 -7.26 17.37 -3.35
C ARG A 193 -6.95 15.87 -3.44
N TRP A 194 -7.36 15.27 -4.54
CA TRP A 194 -7.25 13.83 -4.76
C TRP A 194 -5.81 13.33 -4.67
N HIS A 195 -4.84 14.07 -5.21
CA HIS A 195 -3.43 13.68 -5.26
C HIS A 195 -2.78 13.57 -3.87
N ILE A 196 -3.32 14.24 -2.84
CA ILE A 196 -2.85 14.11 -1.45
C ILE A 196 -3.28 12.75 -0.88
N CYS A 197 -4.56 12.39 -1.04
CA CYS A 197 -5.08 11.11 -0.54
C CYS A 197 -4.55 9.92 -1.35
N PHE A 198 -4.19 10.16 -2.61
CA PHE A 198 -3.67 9.15 -3.53
C PHE A 198 -2.41 8.45 -3.03
N ASN A 199 -1.65 9.05 -2.11
CA ASN A 199 -0.48 8.41 -1.49
C ASN A 199 -0.83 7.05 -0.85
N PHE A 200 -1.95 6.95 -0.12
CA PHE A 200 -2.40 5.67 0.44
C PHE A 200 -2.92 4.71 -0.63
N VAL A 201 -3.54 5.24 -1.68
CA VAL A 201 -3.98 4.42 -2.83
C VAL A 201 -2.76 3.76 -3.49
N VAL A 202 -1.66 4.48 -3.65
CA VAL A 202 -0.40 3.95 -4.18
C VAL A 202 0.16 2.82 -3.32
N LEU A 203 0.18 2.99 -2.00
CA LEU A 203 0.63 1.93 -1.10
C LEU A 203 -0.22 0.66 -1.25
N ARG A 204 -1.53 0.81 -1.44
CA ARG A 204 -2.43 -0.32 -1.72
C ARG A 204 -2.18 -0.94 -3.08
N MET A 205 -1.96 -0.13 -4.12
CA MET A 205 -1.61 -0.62 -5.46
C MET A 205 -0.32 -1.46 -5.42
N ILE A 206 0.70 -0.99 -4.71
CA ILE A 206 1.95 -1.74 -4.50
C ILE A 206 1.69 -3.04 -3.74
N SER A 207 0.93 -2.99 -2.64
CA SER A 207 0.59 -4.19 -1.87
C SER A 207 -0.14 -5.24 -2.72
N PHE A 208 -1.16 -4.84 -3.50
CA PHE A 208 -1.85 -5.75 -4.42
C PHE A 208 -0.89 -6.38 -5.43
N GLY A 209 -0.01 -5.56 -6.02
CA GLY A 209 0.96 -6.03 -7.01
C GLY A 209 1.95 -7.03 -6.44
N CYS A 210 2.47 -6.78 -5.24
CA CYS A 210 3.40 -7.69 -4.56
C CYS A 210 2.69 -9.00 -4.17
N ASP A 211 1.52 -8.92 -3.54
CA ASP A 211 0.73 -10.08 -3.11
C ASP A 211 0.40 -11.00 -4.30
N TYR A 212 0.04 -10.40 -5.45
CA TYR A 212 -0.24 -11.15 -6.68
C TYR A 212 1.02 -11.80 -7.27
N CYS A 213 2.13 -11.08 -7.38
CA CYS A 213 3.41 -11.62 -7.86
C CYS A 213 3.90 -12.80 -7.00
N TRP A 214 3.83 -12.66 -5.67
CA TRP A 214 4.28 -13.71 -4.74
C TRP A 214 3.38 -14.94 -4.76
N THR A 215 2.08 -14.75 -4.96
CA THR A 215 1.13 -15.86 -5.17
C THR A 215 1.49 -16.68 -6.40
N LEU A 216 1.89 -16.03 -7.50
CA LEU A 216 2.32 -16.71 -8.72
C LEU A 216 3.71 -17.34 -8.62
N SER A 217 4.60 -16.76 -7.82
CA SER A 217 5.99 -17.21 -7.66
C SER A 217 6.17 -18.33 -6.61
N SER A 218 5.07 -18.92 -6.14
CA SER A 218 5.05 -20.02 -5.16
C SER A 218 5.72 -19.70 -3.82
N SER A 219 5.48 -18.49 -3.28
CA SER A 219 5.80 -18.16 -1.90
C SER A 219 4.91 -18.97 -0.95
N HIS A 220 5.33 -20.20 -0.60
CA HIS A 220 4.58 -21.06 0.30
C HIS A 220 4.72 -20.59 1.75
N PHE A 221 3.69 -19.92 2.27
CA PHE A 221 3.56 -19.69 3.71
C PHE A 221 3.33 -21.03 4.42
N ASP A 222 4.28 -21.43 5.28
CA ASP A 222 4.18 -22.67 6.05
C ASP A 222 3.27 -22.46 7.28
N HIS A 223 1.98 -22.62 7.04
CA HIS A 223 0.96 -22.44 8.08
C HIS A 223 1.15 -23.39 9.26
N LYS A 224 1.62 -24.63 9.03
CA LYS A 224 1.85 -25.61 10.10
C LYS A 224 2.94 -25.13 11.06
N LYS A 225 4.07 -24.63 10.51
CA LYS A 225 5.14 -24.04 11.33
C LYS A 225 4.68 -22.77 12.06
N HIS A 226 3.81 -21.96 11.46
CA HIS A 226 3.25 -20.78 12.13
C HIS A 226 2.31 -21.16 13.28
N MET A 227 1.42 -22.14 13.09
CA MET A 227 0.49 -22.61 14.13
C MET A 227 1.23 -23.10 15.39
N GLN A 228 2.39 -23.74 15.23
CA GLN A 228 3.21 -24.20 16.36
C GLN A 228 3.78 -23.06 17.22
N LYS A 229 3.89 -21.85 16.67
CA LYS A 229 4.50 -20.68 17.33
C LYS A 229 3.49 -19.60 17.73
N CYS A 230 2.26 -19.69 17.23
CA CYS A 230 1.24 -18.65 17.42
C CYS A 230 0.07 -19.21 18.23
N GLU A 231 -0.06 -18.73 19.46
CA GLU A 231 -1.14 -19.13 20.39
C GLU A 231 -2.54 -18.83 19.84
N VAL A 232 -2.70 -17.74 19.08
CA VAL A 232 -3.97 -17.36 18.44
C VAL A 232 -4.40 -18.40 17.40
N CYS A 233 -3.47 -18.80 16.53
CA CYS A 233 -3.72 -19.84 15.52
C CYS A 233 -3.92 -21.21 16.17
N TYR A 234 -3.16 -21.52 17.23
CA TYR A 234 -3.31 -22.76 17.98
C TYR A 234 -4.70 -22.87 18.63
N SER A 235 -5.23 -21.75 19.12
CA SER A 235 -6.59 -21.65 19.69
C SER A 235 -7.71 -21.67 18.64
N GLY A 236 -7.40 -21.89 17.36
CA GLY A 236 -8.39 -21.89 16.26
C GLY A 236 -8.94 -20.51 15.88
N LYS A 237 -8.37 -19.43 16.41
CA LYS A 237 -8.77 -18.05 16.08
C LYS A 237 -8.03 -17.56 14.84
N THR A 238 -8.63 -16.62 14.12
CA THR A 238 -8.03 -16.00 12.93
C THR A 238 -6.90 -15.05 13.34
N CYS A 239 -5.67 -15.39 12.93
CA CYS A 239 -4.50 -14.53 13.13
C CYS A 239 -4.31 -13.60 11.93
N TYR A 240 -4.18 -12.29 12.18
CA TYR A 240 -3.96 -11.30 11.13
C TYR A 240 -2.69 -11.60 10.31
N PHE A 241 -1.60 -11.97 10.96
CA PHE A 241 -0.34 -12.33 10.28
C PHE A 241 -0.54 -13.50 9.32
N ALA A 242 -1.26 -14.53 9.73
CA ALA A 242 -1.57 -15.66 8.86
C ALA A 242 -2.45 -15.26 7.66
N LEU A 243 -3.39 -14.32 7.83
CA LEU A 243 -4.22 -13.81 6.73
C LEU A 243 -3.42 -12.96 5.73
N GLN A 244 -2.41 -12.24 6.21
CA GLN A 244 -1.54 -11.43 5.37
C GLN A 244 -0.59 -12.30 4.54
N GLU A 245 0.08 -13.26 5.17
CA GLU A 245 1.12 -14.07 4.52
C GLU A 245 0.55 -15.19 3.64
N LYS A 246 -0.67 -15.64 3.91
CA LYS A 246 -1.32 -16.67 3.11
C LYS A 246 -1.79 -16.09 1.77
N GLY A 247 -1.09 -16.47 0.71
CA GLY A 247 -1.53 -16.20 -0.66
C GLY A 247 -2.94 -16.74 -0.93
N LEU A 248 -3.75 -15.93 -1.61
CA LEU A 248 -5.09 -16.32 -2.04
C LEU A 248 -5.05 -17.09 -3.37
N SER A 249 -6.14 -17.78 -3.73
CA SER A 249 -6.25 -18.33 -5.08
C SER A 249 -6.25 -17.21 -6.12
N VAL A 250 -5.66 -17.47 -7.28
CA VAL A 250 -5.52 -16.48 -8.37
C VAL A 250 -6.88 -15.89 -8.79
N ASP A 251 -7.96 -16.67 -8.68
CA ASP A 251 -9.34 -16.26 -8.98
C ASP A 251 -9.90 -15.18 -8.05
N LYS A 252 -9.31 -14.99 -6.88
CA LYS A 252 -9.72 -13.94 -5.94
C LYS A 252 -9.16 -12.57 -6.34
N TYR A 253 -8.09 -12.53 -7.15
CA TYR A 253 -7.47 -11.31 -7.68
C TYR A 253 -8.24 -10.74 -8.88
N THR A 254 -9.47 -10.30 -8.61
CA THR A 254 -10.37 -9.68 -9.58
C THR A 254 -10.27 -8.16 -9.56
N PHE A 255 -10.55 -7.52 -10.70
CA PHE A 255 -10.59 -6.06 -10.82
C PHE A 255 -11.60 -5.43 -9.86
N LEU A 256 -12.76 -6.07 -9.66
CA LEU A 256 -13.77 -5.61 -8.71
C LEU A 256 -13.21 -5.55 -7.28
N THR A 257 -12.62 -6.65 -6.81
CA THR A 257 -12.09 -6.73 -5.44
C THR A 257 -10.91 -5.77 -5.25
N TYR A 258 -10.09 -5.59 -6.29
CA TYR A 258 -9.02 -4.60 -6.34
C TYR A 258 -9.56 -3.17 -6.20
N LEU A 259 -10.55 -2.77 -6.99
CA LEU A 259 -11.16 -1.44 -6.85
C LEU A 259 -11.75 -1.25 -5.45
N CYS A 260 -12.51 -2.23 -4.95
CA CYS A 260 -13.07 -2.16 -3.61
C CYS A 260 -12.01 -2.07 -2.50
N TYR A 261 -10.78 -2.53 -2.75
CA TYR A 261 -9.63 -2.41 -1.85
C TYR A 261 -9.01 -1.02 -1.88
N LEU A 262 -8.76 -0.50 -3.08
CA LEU A 262 -8.22 0.84 -3.25
C LEU A 262 -9.16 1.91 -2.72
N THR A 263 -10.46 1.80 -3.02
CA THR A 263 -11.45 2.85 -2.74
C THR A 263 -12.15 2.68 -1.41
N TYR A 264 -11.78 1.69 -0.58
CA TYR A 264 -12.47 1.41 0.67
C TYR A 264 -12.55 2.66 1.56
N ALA A 265 -13.75 3.24 1.63
CA ALA A 265 -14.00 4.55 2.23
C ALA A 265 -13.43 4.69 3.64
N PRO A 266 -13.60 3.70 4.55
CA PRO A 266 -13.12 3.84 5.91
C PRO A 266 -11.61 4.03 6.05
N LEU A 267 -10.84 3.51 5.10
CA LEU A 267 -9.39 3.56 5.16
C LEU A 267 -8.81 4.56 4.14
N TYR A 268 -9.63 5.20 3.30
CA TYR A 268 -9.16 5.91 2.11
C TYR A 268 -8.30 7.15 2.41
N ILE A 269 -8.70 7.99 3.36
CA ILE A 269 -8.03 9.28 3.64
C ILE A 269 -6.76 9.09 4.49
N ALA A 270 -6.87 8.37 5.60
CA ALA A 270 -5.79 8.21 6.59
C ALA A 270 -5.97 6.93 7.44
N GLY A 271 -6.41 5.84 6.82
CA GLY A 271 -6.53 4.56 7.52
C GLY A 271 -5.21 3.80 7.58
N PRO A 272 -5.04 2.87 8.54
CA PRO A 272 -3.93 1.93 8.51
C PRO A 272 -3.89 1.19 7.17
N VAL A 273 -2.68 1.04 6.63
CA VAL A 273 -2.48 0.26 5.40
C VAL A 273 -2.59 -1.21 5.75
N VAL A 274 -3.59 -1.87 5.18
CA VAL A 274 -3.83 -3.31 5.30
C VAL A 274 -3.35 -3.97 4.00
N SER A 275 -2.79 -5.18 4.06
CA SER A 275 -2.41 -5.90 2.84
C SER A 275 -3.64 -6.34 2.04
N TYR A 276 -3.46 -6.58 0.74
CA TYR A 276 -4.57 -7.05 -0.10
C TYR A 276 -5.07 -8.41 0.36
N ASN A 277 -4.16 -9.34 0.67
CA ASN A 277 -4.53 -10.68 1.15
C ASN A 277 -5.39 -10.64 2.42
N ALA A 278 -4.96 -9.87 3.42
CA ALA A 278 -5.70 -9.75 4.67
C ALA A 278 -7.08 -9.11 4.44
N PHE A 279 -7.14 -8.09 3.59
CA PHE A 279 -8.37 -7.40 3.25
C PHE A 279 -9.37 -8.29 2.50
N ALA A 280 -8.91 -9.02 1.48
CA ALA A 280 -9.74 -9.91 0.70
C ALA A 280 -10.20 -11.12 1.52
N ALA A 281 -9.38 -11.62 2.46
CA ALA A 281 -9.74 -12.72 3.35
C ALA A 281 -10.74 -12.34 4.44
N GLN A 282 -10.72 -11.09 4.92
CA GLN A 282 -11.66 -10.60 5.95
C GLN A 282 -13.05 -10.28 5.39
N ARG A 283 -13.20 -10.16 4.07
CA ARG A 283 -14.50 -9.90 3.46
C ARG A 283 -15.33 -11.18 3.43
N PRO A 284 -16.64 -11.10 3.73
CA PRO A 284 -17.58 -12.24 3.74
C PRO A 284 -17.93 -12.76 2.33
N CYS A 285 -16.96 -12.74 1.42
CA CYS A 285 -17.04 -13.24 0.05
C CYS A 285 -15.79 -14.09 -0.28
N SER A 286 -15.41 -14.97 0.66
CA SER A 286 -14.73 -16.22 0.31
C SER A 286 -15.76 -17.22 -0.21
#